data_AF-A0A2V6F4F0-F1
#
_entry.id   AF-A0A2V6F4F0-F1
#
_cell.length_a   1.000
_cell.length_b   1.000
_cell.length_c   1.000
_cell.angle_alpha   90.00
_cell.angle_beta   90.00
_cell.angle_gamma   90.00
#
_symmetry.space_group_name_H-M   'P 1'
#
loop_
_entity.id
_entity.type
_entity.pdbx_description
1 polymer ?
#
loop_
_entity_poly.entity_id
_entity_poly.type
_entity_poly.pdbx_seq_one_letter_code
_entity_poly.pdbx_strand_id
1 'polypeptide(L)' 'MQRQARDVYRIAEEAVGNAVRHAKANKVTIEMHITPGRKIALTITDDGVGFRRAQLKGWDCKT' A
#
# COMPACT_ATOMS: atom_id res chain seq x y z
N MET A 1 -6.41 -23.05 1.52
CA MET A 1 -5.73 -22.19 0.53
C MET A 1 -6.34 -20.79 0.35
N GLN A 2 -7.54 -20.46 0.88
CA GLN A 2 -8.19 -19.15 0.62
C GLN A 2 -7.75 -17.96 1.50
N ARG A 3 -6.90 -18.15 2.53
CA ARG A 3 -6.56 -17.06 3.48
C ARG A 3 -5.71 -15.95 2.85
N GLN A 4 -4.70 -16.31 2.05
CA GLN A 4 -3.74 -15.35 1.51
C GLN A 4 -4.39 -14.25 0.66
N ALA A 5 -5.39 -14.60 -0.17
CA ALA A 5 -6.10 -13.62 -0.99
C ALA A 5 -6.91 -12.62 -0.14
N ARG A 6 -7.52 -13.09 0.95
CA ARG A 6 -8.28 -12.24 1.88
C ARG A 6 -7.37 -11.30 2.65
N ASP A 7 -6.20 -11.80 3.08
CA ASP A 7 -5.23 -11.00 3.83
C ASP A 7 -4.65 -9.88 2.95
N VAL A 8 -4.30 -10.19 1.70
CA VAL A 8 -3.84 -9.20 0.71
C VAL A 8 -4.95 -8.18 0.41
N TYR A 9 -6.19 -8.62 0.27
CA TYR A 9 -7.32 -7.71 0.06
C TYR A 9 -7.51 -6.75 1.23
N ARG A 10 -7.42 -7.22 2.48
CA ARG A 10 -7.50 -6.37 3.68
C ARG A 10 -6.37 -5.34 3.75
N ILE A 11 -5.16 -5.73 3.37
CA ILE A 11 -4.01 -4.81 3.28
C ILE A 11 -4.30 -3.72 2.25
N ALA A 12 -4.81 -4.10 1.07
CA ALA A 12 -5.15 -3.14 0.02
C ALA A 12 -6.30 -2.20 0.43
N GLU A 13 -7.36 -2.75 1.03
CA GLU A 13 -8.51 -2.00 1.54
C GLU A 13 -8.07 -0.91 2.52
N GLU A 14 -7.22 -1.24 3.48
CA GLU A 14 -6.75 -0.29 4.49
C GLU A 14 -5.84 0.78 3.89
N ALA A 15 -4.93 0.40 3.00
CA ALA A 15 -4.05 1.35 2.32
C ALA A 15 -4.83 2.36 1.45
N VAL A 16 -5.83 1.87 0.69
CA VAL A 16 -6.75 2.75 -0.06
C VAL A 16 -7.55 3.63 0.89
N GLY A 17 -8.06 3.07 1.99
CA GLY A 17 -8.77 3.83 3.02
C GLY A 17 -7.91 4.96 3.59
N ASN A 18 -6.62 4.73 3.79
CA ASN A 18 -5.68 5.74 4.24
C ASN A 18 -5.46 6.84 3.19
N ALA A 19 -5.31 6.48 1.91
CA ALA A 19 -5.19 7.46 0.82
C ALA A 19 -6.43 8.35 0.73
N VAL A 20 -7.63 7.76 0.77
CA VAL A 20 -8.90 8.49 0.70
C VAL A 20 -9.10 9.43 1.89
N ARG A 21 -8.79 8.98 3.11
CA ARG A 21 -9.01 9.78 4.32
C ARG A 21 -7.97 10.88 4.53
N HIS A 22 -6.73 10.64 4.12
CA HIS A 22 -5.60 11.48 4.55
C HIS A 22 -4.86 12.17 3.41
N ALA A 23 -4.79 11.54 2.24
CA ALA A 23 -3.91 12.04 1.18
C ALA A 23 -4.56 13.14 0.32
N LYS A 24 -5.88 13.31 0.35
CA LYS A 24 -6.61 14.18 -0.60
C LYS A 24 -6.26 13.86 -2.06
N ALA A 25 -5.98 12.58 -2.33
CA ALA A 25 -5.61 12.08 -3.64
C ALA A 25 -6.83 12.08 -4.58
N ASN A 26 -6.60 12.38 -5.86
CA ASN A 26 -7.61 12.26 -6.91
C ASN A 26 -7.51 10.90 -7.62
N LYS A 27 -6.35 10.26 -7.54
CA LYS A 27 -6.08 8.97 -8.17
C LYS A 27 -5.30 8.08 -7.21
N VAL A 28 -5.76 6.84 -7.12
CA VAL A 28 -5.03 5.75 -6.46
C VAL A 28 -4.80 4.65 -7.49
N THR A 29 -3.56 4.21 -7.61
CA THR A 29 -3.13 3.12 -8.50
C THR A 29 -2.77 1.91 -7.64
N ILE A 30 -3.28 0.74 -8.01
CA ILE A 30 -3.02 -0.52 -7.31
C ILE A 30 -2.40 -1.48 -8.32
N GLU A 31 -1.22 -1.99 -7.98
CA GLU A 31 -0.47 -2.93 -8.82
C GLU A 31 -0.14 -4.17 -8.00
N MET A 32 -0.36 -5.36 -8.59
CA MET A 32 -0.04 -6.62 -7.96
C MET A 32 0.78 -7.49 -8.92
N HIS A 33 1.95 -7.93 -8.47
CA HIS A 33 2.83 -8.81 -9.21
C HIS A 33 3.04 -10.10 -8.43
N ILE A 34 2.97 -11.23 -9.14
CA ILE A 34 3.40 -12.52 -8.59
C ILE A 34 4.81 -12.77 -9.11
N THR A 35 5.79 -12.79 -8.22
CA THR A 35 7.19 -13.05 -8.59
C THR A 35 7.53 -14.53 -8.41
N PRO A 36 8.64 -15.02 -9.00
CA PRO A 36 9.10 -16.39 -8.78
C PRO A 36 9.20 -16.74 -7.29
N GLY A 37 8.89 -18.00 -6.95
CA GLY A 37 8.88 -18.46 -5.55
C GLY A 37 7.59 -18.14 -4.78
N ARG A 38 6.46 -17.89 -5.46
CA ARG A 38 5.14 -17.61 -4.84
C ARG A 38 5.11 -16.39 -3.92
N LYS A 39 5.93 -15.38 -4.23
CA LYS A 39 5.88 -14.09 -3.54
C LYS A 39 4.89 -13.17 -4.25
N ILE A 40 4.18 -12.38 -3.46
CA ILE A 40 3.24 -11.37 -3.94
C ILE A 40 3.84 -10.01 -3.61
N ALA A 41 3.99 -9.15 -4.61
CA ALA A 41 4.30 -7.75 -4.44
C ALA A 41 3.02 -6.95 -4.71
N LEU A 42 2.55 -6.20 -3.72
CA LEU A 42 1.40 -5.30 -3.82
C LEU A 42 1.92 -3.87 -3.64
N THR A 43 1.70 -3.03 -4.64
CA THR A 43 2.07 -1.61 -4.65
C THR A 43 0.81 -0.77 -4.72
N ILE A 44 0.71 0.22 -3.84
CA ILE A 44 -0.40 1.16 -3.80
C ILE A 44 0.19 2.56 -3.80
N THR A 45 -0.14 3.32 -4.85
CA THR A 45 0.40 4.66 -5.10
C THR A 45 -0.75 5.64 -5.22
N ASP A 46 -0.76 6.69 -4.41
CA ASP A 46 -1.69 7.79 -4.53
C ASP A 46 -0.97 9.08 -4.99
N ASP A 47 -1.71 10.01 -5.60
CA ASP A 47 -1.21 11.31 -6.04
C ASP A 47 -1.46 12.43 -5.01
N GLY A 48 -1.67 12.06 -3.75
CA GLY A 48 -2.02 12.98 -2.69
C GLY A 48 -0.84 13.69 -2.03
N VAL A 49 -1.12 14.39 -0.94
CA VAL A 49 -0.17 15.27 -0.23
C VAL A 49 0.89 14.52 0.58
N GLY A 50 0.82 13.18 0.65
CA GLY A 50 1.69 12.35 1.47
C GLY A 50 1.51 12.57 2.99
N PHE A 51 2.51 12.19 3.78
CA PHE A 51 2.50 12.32 5.24
C PHE A 51 3.74 13.07 5.76
N ARG A 52 3.63 13.69 6.94
CA ARG A 52 4.74 14.42 7.56
C ARG A 52 5.82 13.45 8.03
N ARG A 53 7.02 13.55 7.44
CA ARG A 53 8.19 12.70 7.74
C ARG A 53 8.61 12.72 9.23
N ALA A 54 8.32 13.79 9.96
CA ALA A 54 8.60 13.88 11.40
C ALA A 54 7.79 12.87 12.26
N GLN A 55 6.74 12.24 11.70
CA GLN A 55 5.98 11.17 12.35
C GLN A 55 6.52 9.76 12.00
N LEU A 56 7.44 9.64 11.05
CA LEU A 56 8.12 8.39 10.73
C LEU A 56 9.36 8.22 11.63
N LYS A 57 9.17 7.82 12.88
CA LYS A 57 10.27 7.22 13.64
C LYS A 57 10.34 5.73 13.31
N GLY A 58 11.24 5.34 12.40
CA GLY A 58 11.67 3.94 12.29
C GLY A 58 11.52 3.23 10.93
N TRP A 59 11.08 3.90 9.86
CA TRP A 59 11.10 3.29 8.52
C TRP A 59 12.23 3.88 7.66
N ASP A 60 13.39 3.23 7.75
CA ASP A 60 14.46 3.39 6.77
C ASP A 60 14.04 2.64 5.50
N CYS A 61 13.60 3.38 4.48
CA CYS A 61 13.47 2.82 3.13
C CYS A 61 14.89 2.66 2.56
N LYS A 62 15.51 1.50 2.73
CA LYS A 62 16.71 1.17 1.95
C LYS A 62 16.26 0.86 0.52
N THR A 63 16.43 1.84 -0.36
CA THR A 63 16.55 1.65 -1.82
C THR A 63 17.65 0.66 -2.14
#